data_AF-A0A1R3KS38-F1
#
_entry.id   AF-A0A1R3KS38-F1
#
_cell.length_a   1.000
_cell.length_b   1.000
_cell.length_c   1.000
_cell.angle_alpha   90.00
_cell.angle_beta   90.00
_cell.angle_gamma   90.00
#
_symmetry.space_group_name_H-M   'P 1'
#
loop_
_entity.id
_entity.type
_entity.pdbx_description
1 polymer ?
#
loop_
_entity_poly.entity_id
_entity_poly.type
_entity_poly.pdbx_seq_one_letter_code
_entity_poly.pdbx_strand_id
1 'polypeptide(L)'
;MNANYIEAIVSGESCETVCIETCCVNTAIVSVSSGVNHTFTTALHSIEIALGVINEDFQESNSMQHLQPFRIVIYNAKGVARPLFISSLQETISVYNPHVLIITETRSILGQHNVIAHCPNYEYVHSIAPFGYLGGSWVVCDGRYVTGRMLIVTRKHISFELEHKT
;
A
#
# COMPACT_ATOMS: atom_id res chain seq x y z
N MET A 1 17.34 14.28 15.02
CA MET A 1 16.97 14.16 13.59
C MET A 1 15.84 13.15 13.54
N ASN A 2 14.58 13.60 13.59
CA ASN A 2 13.43 12.69 13.66
C ASN A 2 12.73 12.68 12.31
N ALA A 3 13.07 11.72 11.46
CA ALA A 3 12.36 11.49 10.21
C ALA A 3 11.95 10.02 10.14
N ASN A 4 10.99 9.63 10.99
CA ASN A 4 10.25 8.37 10.87
C ASN A 4 9.14 8.52 9.80
N TYR A 5 9.47 9.11 8.66
CA TYR A 5 8.50 9.51 7.64
C TYR A 5 9.08 9.30 6.25
N ILE A 6 8.34 8.57 5.42
CA ILE A 6 8.67 8.28 4.02
C ILE A 6 7.50 8.78 3.18
N GLU A 7 7.79 9.54 2.13
CA GLU A 7 6.79 10.00 1.16
C GLU A 7 7.16 9.48 -0.23
N ALA A 8 6.16 8.96 -0.95
CA ALA A 8 6.27 8.54 -2.33
C ALA A 8 5.10 9.13 -3.14
N ILE A 9 5.44 9.94 -4.15
CA ILE A 9 4.47 10.51 -5.08
C ILE A 9 4.59 9.78 -6.41
N VAL A 10 3.49 9.15 -6.84
CA VAL A 10 3.40 8.42 -8.10
C VAL A 10 2.42 9.13 -9.04
N SER A 11 2.92 9.52 -10.22
CA SER A 11 2.08 9.99 -11.32
C SER A 11 1.41 8.81 -12.02
N GLY A 12 0.15 8.96 -12.42
CA GLY A 12 -0.64 7.89 -13.06
C GLY A 12 -0.01 7.32 -14.34
N GLU A 13 0.72 8.14 -15.10
CA GLU A 13 1.40 7.67 -16.31
C GLU A 13 2.76 6.99 -16.03
N SER A 14 3.21 6.97 -14.77
CA SER A 14 4.44 6.28 -14.39
C SER A 14 4.27 4.77 -14.51
N CYS A 15 5.18 4.13 -15.23
CA CYS A 15 5.17 2.67 -15.39
C CYS A 15 5.97 1.93 -14.32
N GLU A 16 6.61 2.65 -13.40
CA GLU A 16 7.55 2.08 -12.44
C GLU A 16 6.82 1.49 -11.23
N THR A 17 7.25 0.29 -10.84
CA THR A 17 6.88 -0.29 -9.55
C THR A 17 7.84 0.25 -8.50
N VAL A 18 7.31 0.82 -7.41
CA VAL A 18 8.11 1.35 -6.31
C VAL A 18 8.08 0.35 -5.17
N CYS A 19 9.23 -0.12 -4.71
CA CYS A 19 9.35 -0.95 -3.52
C CYS A 19 9.98 -0.13 -2.40
N ILE A 20 9.30 -0.06 -1.25
CA ILE A 20 9.74 0.64 -0.06
C ILE A 20 9.94 -0.41 1.03
N GLU A 21 11.15 -0.50 1.55
CA GLU A 21 11.47 -1.27 2.73
C GLU A 21 11.72 -0.31 3.89
N THR A 22 10.97 -0.45 4.98
CA THR A 22 11.12 0.40 6.16
C THR A 22 12.26 -0.10 7.05
N CYS A 23 12.70 0.71 8.03
CA CYS A 23 13.46 0.16 9.14
C CYS A 23 12.58 -0.78 10.00
N CYS A 24 13.22 -1.57 10.88
CA CYS A 24 12.51 -2.49 11.77
C CYS A 24 11.66 -1.73 12.79
N VAL A 25 10.33 -1.87 12.70
CA VAL A 25 9.36 -1.25 13.60
C VAL A 25 8.22 -2.21 13.89
N ASN A 26 7.48 -2.00 14.98
CA ASN A 26 6.30 -2.79 15.29
C ASN A 26 5.08 -2.33 14.47
N THR A 27 4.94 -1.02 14.31
CA THR A 27 3.79 -0.41 13.66
C THR A 27 4.19 0.67 12.65
N ALA A 28 3.32 0.89 11.67
CA ALA A 28 3.43 1.98 10.71
C ALA A 28 2.03 2.49 10.35
N ILE A 29 1.88 3.77 10.09
CA ILE A 29 0.68 4.35 9.49
C ILE A 29 0.97 4.59 8.02
N VAL A 30 0.14 4.02 7.15
CA VAL A 30 0.21 4.23 5.71
C VAL A 30 -1.02 5.01 5.28
N SER A 31 -0.78 6.12 4.60
CA SER A 31 -1.79 6.98 4.00
C SER A 31 -1.65 6.95 2.50
N VAL A 32 -2.76 6.81 1.79
CA VAL A 32 -2.86 6.88 0.34
C VAL A 32 -3.85 7.96 0.00
N SER A 33 -3.46 8.93 -0.82
CA SER A 33 -4.35 9.95 -1.35
C SER A 33 -4.33 9.96 -2.87
N SER A 34 -5.42 10.42 -3.47
CA SER A 34 -5.53 10.56 -4.92
C SER A 34 -6.05 11.94 -5.29
N GLY A 35 -5.39 12.54 -6.29
CA GLY A 35 -5.76 13.79 -6.91
C GLY A 35 -5.62 13.71 -8.43
N VAL A 36 -5.86 14.85 -9.08
CA VAL A 36 -5.66 15.02 -10.52
C VAL A 36 -4.71 16.19 -10.72
N ASN A 37 -3.65 15.98 -11.49
CA ASN A 37 -2.83 17.05 -11.99
C ASN A 37 -3.51 17.65 -13.23
N HIS A 38 -4.15 18.81 -13.06
CA HIS A 38 -4.89 19.45 -14.14
C HIS A 38 -4.03 19.91 -15.32
N THR A 39 -2.75 20.22 -15.08
CA THR A 39 -1.83 20.65 -16.13
C THR A 39 -1.51 19.52 -17.10
N PHE A 40 -1.28 18.31 -16.57
CA PHE A 40 -0.93 17.14 -17.38
C PHE A 40 -2.09 16.18 -17.62
N THR A 41 -3.27 16.47 -17.06
CA THR A 41 -4.46 15.62 -17.09
C THR A 41 -4.20 14.18 -16.60
N THR A 42 -3.26 14.02 -15.66
CA THR A 42 -2.88 12.73 -15.07
C THR A 42 -3.41 12.59 -13.65
N ALA A 43 -3.61 11.36 -13.18
CA ALA A 43 -3.81 11.15 -11.76
C ALA A 43 -2.52 11.37 -10.99
N LEU A 44 -2.65 11.82 -9.74
CA LEU A 44 -1.58 11.92 -8.78
C LEU A 44 -1.93 11.05 -7.58
N HIS A 45 -1.05 10.14 -7.21
CA HIS A 45 -1.16 9.32 -6.02
C HIS A 45 -0.06 9.72 -5.05
N SER A 46 -0.41 10.19 -3.85
CA SER A 46 0.56 10.42 -2.79
C SER A 46 0.42 9.34 -1.73
N ILE A 47 1.53 8.68 -1.42
CA ILE A 47 1.66 7.64 -0.42
C ILE A 47 2.58 8.19 0.67
N GLU A 48 2.10 8.21 1.89
CA GLU A 48 2.83 8.69 3.06
C GLU A 48 2.90 7.54 4.07
N ILE A 49 4.09 7.30 4.61
CA ILE A 49 4.35 6.22 5.57
C ILE A 49 5.00 6.85 6.80
N ALA A 50 4.28 6.86 7.91
CA ALA A 50 4.79 7.26 9.21
C ALA A 50 5.13 6.03 10.04
N LEU A 51 6.36 5.91 10.50
CA LEU A 51 6.85 4.75 11.25
C LEU A 51 6.67 4.96 12.76
N GLY A 52 6.24 3.91 13.46
CA GLY A 52 6.14 3.91 14.92
C GLY A 52 7.48 4.22 15.58
N VAL A 53 7.45 4.89 16.72
CA VAL A 53 8.66 5.16 17.50
C VAL A 53 9.08 3.88 18.21
N ILE A 54 10.36 3.51 18.05
CA ILE A 54 10.98 2.46 18.86
C ILE A 54 11.25 3.08 20.23
N ASN A 55 10.39 2.80 21.22
CA ASN A 55 10.67 3.25 22.59
C ASN A 55 11.79 2.36 23.16
N GLU A 56 13.01 2.92 23.27
CA GLU A 56 14.17 2.23 23.85
C GLU A 56 14.00 1.98 25.37
N ASP A 57 13.02 2.61 26.03
CA ASP A 57 12.83 2.57 27.48
C ASP A 57 12.07 1.34 28.02
N PHE A 58 11.66 0.39 27.17
CA PHE A 58 10.89 -0.82 27.56
C PHE A 58 11.68 -2.14 27.45
N GLN A 59 13.02 -2.09 27.59
CA GLN A 59 13.85 -3.32 27.57
C GLN A 59 13.77 -4.21 28.82
N GLU A 60 12.96 -3.88 29.84
CA GLU A 60 12.83 -4.70 31.05
C GLU A 60 11.41 -5.28 31.27
N SER A 61 10.84 -5.96 30.27
CA SER A 61 9.81 -6.98 30.53
C SER A 61 9.51 -7.87 29.32
N ASN A 62 10.32 -8.92 29.15
CA ASN A 62 9.95 -10.30 28.77
C ASN A 62 8.94 -10.61 27.64
N SER A 63 8.76 -9.77 26.64
CA SER A 63 8.33 -10.23 25.30
C SER A 63 9.19 -9.55 24.25
N MET A 64 10.11 -10.30 23.63
CA MET A 64 10.81 -9.83 22.43
C MET A 64 9.76 -9.64 21.33
N GLN A 65 9.13 -8.47 21.25
CA GLN A 65 8.40 -8.07 20.07
C GLN A 65 9.45 -8.02 18.95
N HIS A 66 9.40 -8.99 18.04
CA HIS A 66 10.31 -9.07 16.92
C HIS A 66 10.03 -7.88 16.00
N LEU A 67 10.81 -6.81 16.17
CA LEU A 67 10.82 -5.67 15.24
C LEU A 67 11.22 -6.19 13.86
N GLN A 68 10.39 -5.96 12.85
CA GLN A 68 10.64 -6.38 11.48
C GLN A 68 10.36 -5.23 10.51
N PRO A 69 11.04 -5.17 9.35
CA PRO A 69 10.76 -4.16 8.35
C PRO A 69 9.42 -4.44 7.66
N PHE A 70 8.70 -3.39 7.28
CA PHE A 70 7.57 -3.50 6.35
C PHE A 70 8.09 -3.38 4.91
N ARG A 71 7.64 -4.28 4.04
CA ARG A 71 7.83 -4.17 2.59
C ARG A 71 6.53 -3.72 1.95
N ILE A 72 6.54 -2.49 1.43
CA ILE A 72 5.38 -1.84 0.82
C ILE A 72 5.69 -1.66 -0.66
N VAL A 73 4.86 -2.22 -1.53
CA VAL A 73 5.01 -2.10 -2.98
C VAL A 73 3.88 -1.25 -3.55
N ILE A 74 4.24 -0.25 -4.33
CA ILE A 74 3.31 0.57 -5.11
C ILE A 74 3.37 0.06 -6.56
N TYR A 75 2.29 -0.57 -7.00
CA TYR A 75 2.17 -1.19 -8.31
C TYR A 75 1.16 -0.44 -9.18
N ASN A 76 1.61 0.06 -10.33
CA ASN A 76 0.72 0.70 -11.30
C ASN A 76 0.04 -0.37 -12.18
N ALA A 77 -1.29 -0.53 -12.04
CA ALA A 77 -2.06 -1.50 -12.81
C ALA A 77 -2.25 -1.13 -14.29
N LYS A 78 -2.20 0.17 -14.61
CA LYS A 78 -2.58 0.74 -15.92
C LYS A 78 -3.99 0.32 -16.35
N GLY A 79 -4.89 0.10 -15.39
CA GLY A 79 -6.22 -0.45 -15.57
C GLY A 79 -6.31 -1.95 -15.25
N VAL A 80 -7.11 -2.30 -14.24
CA VAL A 80 -7.30 -3.69 -13.77
C VAL A 80 -8.08 -4.58 -14.72
N ALA A 81 -8.76 -3.99 -15.71
CA ALA A 81 -9.45 -4.71 -16.78
C ALA A 81 -8.50 -5.27 -17.86
N ARG A 82 -7.20 -4.93 -17.80
CA ARG A 82 -6.23 -5.42 -18.78
C ARG A 82 -6.01 -6.93 -18.60
N PRO A 83 -5.97 -7.73 -19.68
CA PRO A 83 -5.83 -9.19 -19.58
C PRO A 83 -4.60 -9.66 -18.79
N LEU A 84 -3.49 -8.92 -18.87
CA LEU A 84 -2.23 -9.27 -18.21
C LEU A 84 -2.12 -8.76 -16.76
N PHE A 85 -3.13 -8.05 -16.24
CA PHE A 85 -3.05 -7.43 -14.92
C PHE A 85 -2.74 -8.45 -13.82
N ILE A 86 -3.51 -9.55 -13.73
CA ILE A 86 -3.32 -10.55 -12.68
C ILE A 86 -1.97 -11.25 -12.79
N SER A 87 -1.56 -11.66 -14.00
CA SER A 87 -0.26 -12.31 -14.19
C SER A 87 0.92 -11.40 -13.83
N SER A 88 0.88 -10.13 -14.25
CA SER A 88 1.93 -9.16 -13.91
C SER A 88 1.92 -8.80 -12.43
N LEU A 89 0.76 -8.80 -11.79
CA LEU A 89 0.64 -8.60 -10.35
C LEU A 89 1.24 -9.77 -9.57
N GLN A 90 0.96 -11.01 -9.97
CA GLN A 90 1.54 -12.20 -9.35
C GLN A 90 3.06 -12.25 -9.52
N GLU A 91 3.57 -11.88 -10.69
CA GLU A 91 5.01 -11.72 -10.92
C GLU A 91 5.61 -10.68 -9.96
N THR A 92 4.99 -9.51 -9.84
CA THR A 92 5.41 -8.45 -8.89
C THR A 92 5.43 -8.97 -7.45
N ILE A 93 4.39 -9.68 -7.03
CA ILE A 93 4.32 -10.29 -5.69
C ILE A 93 5.43 -11.32 -5.51
N SER A 94 5.72 -12.14 -6.52
CA SER A 94 6.78 -13.15 -6.44
C SER A 94 8.18 -12.55 -6.32
N VAL A 95 8.41 -11.41 -6.98
CA VAL A 95 9.70 -10.71 -6.99
C VAL A 95 9.93 -9.96 -5.67
N TYR A 96 8.95 -9.19 -5.21
CA TYR A 96 9.13 -8.29 -4.07
C TYR A 96 8.63 -8.85 -2.74
N ASN A 97 7.76 -9.87 -2.76
CA ASN A 97 7.10 -10.45 -1.59
C ASN A 97 6.57 -9.40 -0.60
N PRO A 98 5.69 -8.47 -1.05
CA PRO A 98 5.26 -7.34 -0.23
C PRO A 98 4.42 -7.76 0.96
N HIS A 99 4.52 -7.03 2.06
CA HIS A 99 3.57 -7.10 3.17
C HIS A 99 2.32 -6.27 2.86
N VAL A 100 2.51 -5.16 2.14
CA VAL A 100 1.42 -4.29 1.69
C VAL A 100 1.62 -3.96 0.22
N LEU A 101 0.53 -4.04 -0.53
CA LEU A 101 0.50 -3.69 -1.94
C LEU A 101 -0.52 -2.56 -2.15
N ILE A 102 -0.03 -1.46 -2.69
CA ILE A 102 -0.82 -0.30 -3.09
C ILE A 102 -0.92 -0.33 -4.61
N ILE A 103 -2.08 -0.70 -5.13
CA ILE A 103 -2.34 -0.81 -6.57
C ILE A 103 -2.88 0.53 -7.05
N THR A 104 -2.13 1.28 -7.84
CA THR A 104 -2.55 2.56 -8.43
C THR A 104 -3.07 2.37 -9.86
N GLU A 105 -3.66 3.43 -10.42
CA GLU A 105 -4.26 3.40 -11.78
C GLU A 105 -5.19 2.21 -12.00
N THR A 106 -6.03 1.93 -11.01
CA THR A 106 -6.95 0.81 -11.11
C THR A 106 -8.01 1.05 -12.18
N ARG A 107 -8.37 2.33 -12.41
CA ARG A 107 -9.38 2.80 -13.38
C ARG A 107 -10.75 2.15 -13.21
N SER A 108 -10.98 1.51 -12.07
CA SER A 108 -12.19 0.77 -11.74
C SER A 108 -12.35 0.66 -10.23
N ILE A 109 -13.59 0.78 -9.74
CA ILE A 109 -13.96 0.44 -8.36
C ILE A 109 -14.31 -1.05 -8.20
N LEU A 110 -14.26 -1.82 -9.28
CA LEU A 110 -14.61 -3.24 -9.32
C LEU A 110 -13.38 -4.07 -9.70
N GLY A 111 -13.36 -5.32 -9.23
CA GLY A 111 -12.35 -6.32 -9.59
C GLY A 111 -11.42 -6.72 -8.44
N GLN A 112 -11.61 -6.17 -7.25
CA GLN A 112 -10.83 -6.53 -6.05
C GLN A 112 -10.98 -8.02 -5.69
N HIS A 113 -12.17 -8.58 -5.90
CA HIS A 113 -12.43 -10.01 -5.73
C HIS A 113 -11.53 -10.87 -6.62
N ASN A 114 -11.16 -10.38 -7.81
CA ASN A 114 -10.28 -11.08 -8.72
C ASN A 114 -8.83 -11.13 -8.19
N VAL A 115 -8.39 -10.05 -7.54
CA VAL A 115 -7.08 -10.02 -6.84
C VAL A 115 -7.08 -11.02 -5.69
N ILE A 116 -8.09 -11.00 -4.82
CA ILE A 116 -8.19 -11.93 -3.68
C ILE A 116 -8.22 -13.39 -4.15
N ALA A 117 -8.99 -13.69 -5.21
CA ALA A 117 -9.10 -15.04 -5.75
C ALA A 117 -7.78 -15.60 -6.29
N HIS A 118 -6.90 -14.74 -6.84
CA HIS A 118 -5.63 -15.15 -7.46
C HIS A 118 -4.40 -14.91 -6.56
N CYS A 119 -4.57 -14.18 -5.46
CA CYS A 119 -3.52 -13.85 -4.48
C CYS A 119 -4.02 -14.20 -3.07
N PRO A 120 -4.11 -15.50 -2.71
CA PRO A 120 -4.92 -15.98 -1.58
C PRO A 120 -4.44 -15.52 -0.20
N ASN A 121 -3.20 -15.06 -0.09
CA ASN A 121 -2.66 -14.52 1.17
C ASN A 121 -2.98 -13.03 1.35
N TYR A 122 -3.49 -12.36 0.31
CA TYR A 122 -3.76 -10.94 0.34
C TYR A 122 -5.22 -10.67 0.65
N GLU A 123 -5.44 -9.90 1.70
CA GLU A 123 -6.72 -9.42 2.13
C GLU A 123 -6.93 -8.00 1.62
N TYR A 124 -8.14 -7.70 1.14
CA TYR A 124 -8.48 -6.37 0.68
C TYR A 124 -8.85 -5.47 1.86
N VAL A 125 -8.18 -4.33 1.92
CA VAL A 125 -8.38 -3.33 2.98
C VAL A 125 -9.40 -2.30 2.51
N HIS A 126 -9.06 -1.52 1.48
CA HIS A 126 -9.92 -0.45 1.00
C HIS A 126 -9.53 0.08 -0.39
N SER A 127 -10.37 0.93 -1.00
CA SER A 127 -10.10 1.56 -2.29
C SER A 127 -10.54 3.01 -2.39
N ILE A 128 -9.78 3.80 -3.14
CA ILE A 128 -10.14 5.12 -3.65
C ILE A 128 -10.67 4.94 -5.06
N ALA A 129 -11.86 5.48 -5.33
CA ALA A 129 -12.45 5.44 -6.66
C ALA A 129 -11.67 6.34 -7.64
N PRO A 130 -11.55 5.93 -8.92
CA PRO A 130 -10.98 6.80 -9.95
C PRO A 130 -11.85 8.04 -10.19
N PHE A 131 -11.22 9.10 -10.71
CA PHE A 131 -11.91 10.27 -11.24
C PHE A 131 -12.30 10.02 -12.69
N GLY A 132 -13.50 9.49 -12.91
CA GLY A 132 -13.88 8.98 -14.23
C GLY A 132 -13.00 7.78 -14.60
N TYR A 133 -12.14 7.94 -15.61
CA TYR A 133 -11.20 6.92 -16.07
C TYR A 133 -9.75 7.14 -15.59
N LEU A 134 -9.51 8.15 -14.75
CA LEU A 134 -8.17 8.50 -14.25
C LEU A 134 -7.96 8.02 -12.80
N GLY A 135 -6.83 7.36 -12.54
CA GLY A 135 -6.40 6.99 -11.20
C GLY A 135 -7.16 5.82 -10.60
N GLY A 136 -7.57 5.99 -9.35
CA GLY A 136 -8.11 4.95 -8.49
C GLY A 136 -6.99 4.13 -7.83
N SER A 137 -7.17 3.78 -6.56
CA SER A 137 -6.17 3.06 -5.78
C SER A 137 -6.79 1.97 -4.94
N TRP A 138 -6.20 0.79 -4.89
CA TRP A 138 -6.59 -0.28 -3.98
C TRP A 138 -5.43 -0.55 -3.01
N VAL A 139 -5.79 -0.85 -1.76
CA VAL A 139 -4.85 -1.29 -0.73
C VAL A 139 -5.18 -2.73 -0.38
N VAL A 140 -4.19 -3.61 -0.50
CA VAL A 140 -4.28 -5.01 -0.08
C VAL A 140 -3.07 -5.36 0.80
N CYS A 141 -3.29 -6.18 1.81
CA CYS A 141 -2.27 -6.56 2.78
C CYS A 141 -2.10 -8.08 2.81
N ASP A 142 -0.86 -8.56 2.94
CA ASP A 142 -0.61 -9.98 3.15
C ASP A 142 -0.97 -10.36 4.59
N GLY A 143 -2.11 -11.04 4.75
CA GLY A 143 -2.66 -11.44 6.03
C GLY A 143 -1.81 -12.46 6.79
N ARG A 144 -0.72 -12.97 6.22
CA ARG A 144 0.26 -13.80 6.95
C ARG A 144 1.23 -12.98 7.77
N TYR A 145 1.55 -11.76 7.32
CA TYR A 145 2.60 -10.93 7.92
C TYR A 145 2.05 -9.77 8.72
N VAL A 146 0.94 -9.17 8.27
CA VAL A 146 0.47 -7.91 8.85
C VAL A 146 -1.03 -7.89 9.08
N THR A 147 -1.45 -7.08 10.04
CA THR A 147 -2.84 -6.68 10.24
C THR A 147 -2.97 -5.20 9.86
N GLY A 148 -3.94 -4.88 9.00
CA GLY A 148 -4.26 -3.51 8.61
C GLY A 148 -5.53 -3.03 9.33
N ARG A 149 -5.41 -1.97 10.14
CA ARG A 149 -6.54 -1.34 10.83
C ARG A 149 -6.85 0.02 10.22
N MET A 150 -8.04 0.17 9.65
CA MET A 150 -8.50 1.42 9.07
C MET A 150 -8.58 2.54 10.11
N LEU A 151 -8.01 3.70 9.77
CA LEU A 151 -8.05 4.92 10.58
C LEU A 151 -8.99 5.96 9.95
N ILE A 152 -8.77 6.26 8.67
CA ILE A 152 -9.49 7.31 7.94
C ILE A 152 -9.88 6.77 6.58
N VAL A 153 -11.13 7.02 6.19
CA VAL A 153 -11.65 6.74 4.86
C VAL A 153 -12.42 7.94 4.36
N THR A 154 -12.01 8.46 3.21
CA THR A 154 -12.74 9.48 2.46
C THR A 154 -12.73 9.11 0.98
N ARG A 155 -13.45 9.88 0.16
CA ARG A 155 -13.47 9.68 -1.29
C ARG A 155 -12.11 9.82 -1.97
N LYS A 156 -11.13 10.48 -1.34
CA LYS A 156 -9.83 10.82 -1.96
C LYS A 156 -8.63 10.38 -1.12
N HIS A 157 -8.87 9.79 0.04
CA HIS A 157 -7.82 9.52 1.01
C HIS A 157 -8.21 8.35 1.91
N ILE A 158 -7.24 7.49 2.17
CA ILE A 158 -7.31 6.32 3.03
C ILE A 158 -6.09 6.37 3.93
N SER A 159 -6.27 6.15 5.23
CA SER A 159 -5.17 5.85 6.15
C SER A 159 -5.48 4.60 6.94
N PHE A 160 -4.44 3.79 7.16
CA PHE A 160 -4.52 2.58 7.95
C PHE A 160 -3.24 2.41 8.77
N GLU A 161 -3.39 1.85 9.95
CA GLU A 161 -2.30 1.39 10.78
C GLU A 161 -1.96 -0.06 10.40
N LEU A 162 -0.68 -0.35 10.31
CA LEU A 162 -0.11 -1.66 10.10
C LEU A 162 0.56 -2.12 11.38
N GLU A 163 0.37 -3.39 11.70
CA GLU A 163 1.04 -4.09 12.78
C GLU A 163 1.48 -5.47 12.29
N HIS A 164 2.67 -5.91 12.68
CA HIS A 164 3.12 -7.28 12.37
C HIS A 164 2.29 -8.31 13.14
N LYS A 165 1.91 -9.41 12.48
CA LYS A 165 1.32 -10.56 13.16
C LYS A 165 2.43 -11.32 13.89
N THR A 166 2.15 -11.65 15.15
CA THR A 166 3.02 -12.45 16.03
C THR A 166 2.74 -13.94 15.90
#